data_AF-A0A5E4IB03-F1
#
_entry.id   AF-A0A5E4IB03-F1
#
_cell.length_a   1.000
_cell.length_b   1.000
_cell.length_c   1.000
_cell.angle_alpha   90.00
_cell.angle_beta   90.00
_cell.angle_gamma   90.00
#
_symmetry.space_group_name_H-M   'P 1'
#
loop_
_entity.id
_entity.type
_entity.pdbx_description
1 polymer ?
#
loop_
_entity_poly.entity_id
_entity_poly.type
_entity_poly.pdbx_seq_one_letter_code
_entity_poly.pdbx_strand_id
1 'polypeptide(L)'
;MKNILTDQPDRTPVPTDKKGQFESPVANELYTEQVIKGLKIDNMLYCLDTGKEKYLFATEDEAIDQLRKLDRKNINPDNSQIVQVATTGNAWKLTQVPWSHIAVKLL
;
A
#
# COMPACT_ATOMS: atom_id res chain seq x y z
N MET A 1 -40.82 32.65 -19.85
CA MET A 1 -40.27 32.57 -21.22
C MET A 1 -39.25 31.43 -21.23
N LYS A 2 -39.41 30.43 -22.13
CA LYS A 2 -38.42 29.45 -22.70
C LYS A 2 -37.66 28.55 -21.66
N ASN A 3 -37.91 27.24 -21.41
CA ASN A 3 -37.85 26.01 -22.26
C ASN A 3 -36.43 25.85 -22.91
N ILE A 4 -35.59 24.78 -22.81
CA ILE A 4 -35.73 23.30 -22.96
C ILE A 4 -34.39 22.54 -22.61
N LEU A 5 -34.48 21.22 -22.33
CA LEU A 5 -33.51 20.07 -22.43
C LEU A 5 -32.38 19.89 -21.38
N THR A 6 -32.37 18.87 -20.50
CA THR A 6 -32.18 17.39 -20.63
C THR A 6 -30.71 16.98 -20.43
N ASP A 7 -30.41 16.24 -19.37
CA ASP A 7 -29.75 14.92 -19.44
C ASP A 7 -29.69 14.28 -18.03
N GLN A 8 -30.51 13.24 -17.81
CA GLN A 8 -30.31 12.25 -16.75
C GLN A 8 -29.42 11.14 -17.33
N PRO A 9 -28.37 10.68 -16.62
CA PRO A 9 -28.04 9.28 -16.61
C PRO A 9 -28.80 8.62 -15.45
N ASP A 10 -29.82 7.84 -15.84
CA ASP A 10 -30.44 6.72 -15.15
C ASP A 10 -29.76 6.31 -13.81
N ARG A 11 -30.22 6.90 -12.70
CA ARG A 11 -30.01 6.30 -11.37
C ARG A 11 -31.13 5.29 -11.20
N THR A 12 -30.81 4.01 -11.34
CA THR A 12 -31.69 2.94 -10.88
C THR A 12 -32.05 3.21 -9.41
N PRO A 13 -33.35 3.23 -9.03
CA PRO A 13 -33.76 3.51 -7.68
C PRO A 13 -33.37 2.36 -6.75
N VAL A 14 -32.53 2.65 -5.76
CA VAL A 14 -32.16 1.69 -4.71
C VAL A 14 -33.38 1.43 -3.83
N PRO A 15 -33.88 0.19 -3.69
CA PRO A 15 -34.96 -0.11 -2.76
C PRO A 15 -34.45 0.08 -1.33
N THR A 16 -34.98 1.09 -0.65
CA THR A 16 -34.70 1.40 0.75
C THR A 16 -35.65 0.59 1.63
N ASP A 17 -35.20 -0.54 2.17
CA ASP A 17 -35.94 -1.20 3.25
C ASP A 17 -35.63 -0.55 4.60
N LYS A 18 -36.70 -0.38 5.38
CA LYS A 18 -36.73 0.39 6.62
C LYS A 18 -36.18 -0.46 7.76
N LYS A 19 -34.87 -0.39 7.99
CA LYS A 19 -34.22 -0.53 9.31
C LYS A 19 -32.73 -0.22 9.12
N GLY A 20 -32.23 0.76 9.88
CA GLY A 20 -30.88 1.30 9.72
C GLY A 20 -29.78 0.28 9.98
N GLN A 21 -29.40 -0.45 8.94
CA GLN A 21 -28.17 -1.21 8.85
C GLN A 21 -27.56 -0.93 7.48
N PHE A 22 -26.51 -0.11 7.47
CA PHE A 22 -25.68 0.12 6.29
C PHE A 22 -24.88 -1.16 6.05
N GLU A 23 -25.47 -2.14 5.40
CA GLU A 23 -24.71 -3.24 4.79
C GLU A 23 -24.02 -2.65 3.56
N SER A 24 -22.84 -2.08 3.79
CA SER A 24 -21.91 -1.86 2.69
C SER A 24 -21.63 -3.23 2.10
N PRO A 25 -21.81 -3.46 0.79
CA PRO A 25 -21.32 -4.69 0.18
C PRO A 25 -19.81 -4.65 0.33
N VAL A 26 -19.31 -5.37 1.35
CA VAL A 26 -17.90 -5.68 1.50
C VAL A 26 -17.60 -6.54 0.27
N ALA A 27 -17.11 -5.88 -0.77
CA ALA A 27 -16.48 -6.56 -1.88
C ALA A 27 -15.36 -7.38 -1.26
N ASN A 28 -15.63 -8.69 -1.13
CA ASN A 28 -14.62 -9.72 -0.93
C ASN A 28 -13.75 -9.73 -2.18
N GLU A 29 -12.93 -8.70 -2.35
CA GLU A 29 -11.69 -8.87 -3.09
C GLU A 29 -10.87 -9.83 -2.24
N LEU A 30 -10.75 -11.04 -2.75
CA LEU A 30 -9.93 -12.12 -2.20
C LEU A 30 -8.52 -11.56 -1.99
N TYR A 31 -8.24 -11.06 -0.79
CA TYR A 31 -6.88 -10.87 -0.31
C TYR A 31 -6.27 -12.26 -0.36
N THR A 32 -5.53 -12.53 -1.43
CA THR A 32 -4.76 -13.74 -1.53
C THR A 32 -3.69 -13.59 -0.47
N GLU A 33 -3.87 -14.23 0.68
CA GLU A 33 -2.81 -14.37 1.68
C GLU A 33 -1.67 -15.12 1.00
N GLN A 34 -0.73 -14.37 0.43
CA GLN A 34 0.52 -14.95 -0.04
C GLN A 34 1.33 -15.29 1.21
N VAL A 35 1.19 -16.53 1.66
CA VAL A 35 2.03 -17.09 2.71
C VAL A 35 3.45 -17.17 2.15
N ILE A 36 4.32 -16.24 2.56
CA ILE A 36 5.73 -16.23 2.19
C ILE A 36 6.40 -17.40 2.91
N LYS A 37 6.43 -18.57 2.26
CA LYS A 37 7.14 -19.76 2.78
C LYS A 37 8.63 -19.44 2.92
N GLY A 38 9.12 -19.38 4.16
CA GLY A 38 10.54 -19.30 4.48
C GLY A 38 11.05 -17.92 4.92
N LEU A 39 10.21 -16.89 4.99
CA LEU A 39 10.63 -15.61 5.56
C LEU A 39 10.63 -15.71 7.09
N LYS A 40 11.82 -15.87 7.68
CA LYS A 40 11.99 -15.82 9.14
C LYS A 40 11.92 -14.37 9.57
N ILE A 41 10.80 -13.99 10.19
CA ILE A 41 10.57 -12.66 10.72
C ILE A 41 10.78 -12.74 12.22
N ASP A 42 11.89 -12.21 12.72
CA ASP A 42 12.16 -12.22 14.16
C ASP A 42 11.31 -11.17 14.89
N ASN A 43 11.31 -9.91 14.42
CA ASN A 43 10.61 -8.79 15.08
C ASN A 43 10.40 -7.54 14.21
N MET A 44 11.15 -7.44 13.11
CA MET A 44 11.14 -6.29 12.23
C MET A 44 11.22 -6.77 10.78
N LEU A 45 10.60 -6.00 9.91
CA LEU A 45 10.58 -6.17 8.47
C LEU A 45 10.78 -4.81 7.82
N TYR A 46 11.30 -4.83 6.61
CA TYR A 46 11.45 -3.64 5.78
C TYR A 46 10.69 -3.85 4.48
N CYS A 47 9.72 -3.00 4.23
CA CYS A 47 8.94 -2.99 3.00
C CYS A 47 9.46 -1.89 2.09
N LEU A 48 10.01 -2.26 0.94
CA LEU A 48 10.30 -1.33 -0.14
C LEU A 48 9.05 -1.23 -1.03
N ASP A 49 8.43 -0.06 -1.06
CA ASP A 49 7.36 0.27 -1.98
C ASP A 49 7.94 1.14 -3.11
N THR A 50 7.73 0.73 -4.36
CA THR A 50 8.19 1.45 -5.55
C THR A 50 7.04 2.13 -6.31
N GLY A 51 5.83 2.08 -5.76
CA GLY A 51 4.59 2.53 -6.39
C GLY A 51 4.02 1.53 -7.41
N LYS A 52 4.85 0.64 -7.96
CA LYS A 52 4.43 -0.47 -8.85
C LYS A 52 4.46 -1.81 -8.15
N GLU A 53 5.56 -2.06 -7.44
CA GLU A 53 5.84 -3.32 -6.78
C GLU A 53 6.24 -3.07 -5.33
N LYS A 54 5.88 -4.01 -4.45
CA LYS A 54 6.27 -4.01 -3.06
C LYS A 54 7.15 -5.22 -2.78
N TYR A 55 8.28 -4.99 -2.12
CA TYR A 55 9.23 -6.02 -1.74
C TYR A 55 9.41 -6.02 -0.23
N LEU A 56 9.52 -7.20 0.37
CA LEU A 56 9.71 -7.37 1.80
C LEU A 56 11.09 -7.97 2.08
N PHE A 57 11.79 -7.39 3.05
CA PHE A 57 13.14 -7.76 3.46
C PHE A 57 13.22 -7.91 4.98
N ALA A 58 14.16 -8.74 5.43
CA ALA A 58 14.40 -8.90 6.86
C ALA A 58 15.22 -7.73 7.42
N THR A 59 16.05 -7.10 6.59
CA THR A 59 16.95 -6.02 6.99
C THR A 59 16.78 -4.76 6.13
N GLU A 60 17.15 -3.61 6.71
CA GLU A 60 17.13 -2.32 5.99
C GLU A 60 18.11 -2.33 4.80
N ASP A 61 19.31 -2.88 5.02
CA ASP A 61 20.36 -2.90 4.00
C ASP A 61 19.96 -3.74 2.78
N GLU A 62 19.28 -4.87 2.95
CA GLU A 62 18.71 -5.63 1.83
C GLU A 62 17.69 -4.83 1.03
N ALA A 63 16.84 -4.06 1.70
CA ALA A 63 15.86 -3.19 1.04
C ALA A 63 16.52 -2.09 0.23
N ILE A 64 17.59 -1.48 0.77
CA ILE A 64 18.36 -0.44 0.09
C ILE A 64 19.19 -1.02 -1.06
N ASP A 65 19.79 -2.20 -0.90
CA ASP A 65 20.49 -2.91 -1.97
C ASP A 65 19.54 -3.27 -3.11
N GLN A 66 18.31 -3.69 -2.79
CA GLN A 66 17.32 -3.90 -3.84
C GLN A 66 16.96 -2.58 -4.52
N LEU A 67 16.73 -1.51 -3.76
CA LEU A 67 16.48 -0.19 -4.33
C LEU A 67 17.61 0.24 -5.27
N ARG A 68 18.88 -0.05 -4.92
CA ARG A 68 20.06 0.23 -5.76
C ARG A 68 20.10 -0.60 -7.04
N LYS A 69 19.63 -1.85 -6.99
CA LYS A 69 19.54 -2.77 -8.14
C LYS A 69 18.39 -2.40 -9.07
N LEU A 70 17.31 -1.84 -8.54
CA LEU A 70 16.26 -1.25 -9.35
C LEU A 70 16.88 -0.16 -10.23
N ASP A 71 16.48 -0.14 -11.49
CA ASP A 71 17.08 0.71 -12.52
C ASP A 71 17.21 2.15 -12.00
N ARG A 72 18.43 2.71 -11.97
CA ARG A 72 18.73 4.03 -11.38
C ARG A 72 17.87 5.15 -11.95
N LYS A 73 17.30 4.95 -13.15
CA LYS A 73 16.37 5.89 -13.79
C LYS A 73 14.96 5.87 -13.22
N ASN A 74 14.58 4.81 -12.49
CA ASN A 74 13.26 4.62 -11.89
C ASN A 74 13.24 4.84 -10.37
N ILE A 75 14.39 5.07 -9.74
CA ILE A 75 14.46 5.43 -8.32
C ILE A 75 14.01 6.89 -8.21
N ASN A 76 12.72 7.08 -7.97
CA ASN A 76 12.14 8.40 -7.70
C ASN A 76 11.79 8.49 -6.21
N PRO A 77 12.35 9.45 -5.45
CA PRO A 77 12.01 9.62 -4.05
C PRO A 77 10.53 9.93 -3.79
N ASP A 78 9.83 10.49 -4.77
CA ASP A 78 8.38 10.74 -4.65
C ASP A 78 7.54 9.46 -4.76
N ASN A 79 8.05 8.43 -5.45
CA ASN A 79 7.31 7.20 -5.74
C ASN A 79 7.86 5.97 -5.02
N SER A 80 9.04 6.08 -4.41
CA SER A 80 9.65 5.00 -3.66
C SER A 80 9.78 5.35 -2.19
N GLN A 81 9.62 4.36 -1.33
CA GLN A 81 9.75 4.51 0.11
C GLN A 81 10.12 3.18 0.74
N ILE A 82 10.89 3.23 1.82
CA ILE A 82 11.15 2.08 2.66
C ILE A 82 10.41 2.28 3.97
N VAL A 83 9.58 1.33 4.35
CA VAL A 83 8.81 1.34 5.59
C VAL A 83 9.30 0.21 6.48
N GLN A 84 9.78 0.56 7.65
CA GLN A 84 10.05 -0.38 8.72
C GLN A 84 8.74 -0.79 9.37
N VAL A 85 8.51 -2.09 9.47
CA VAL A 85 7.36 -2.70 10.13
C VAL A 85 7.88 -3.45 11.35
N ALA A 86 7.65 -2.89 12.54
CA ALA A 86 7.92 -3.59 13.79
C ALA A 86 6.70 -4.43 14.16
N THR A 87 6.91 -5.74 14.25
CA THR A 87 5.90 -6.75 14.62
C THR A 87 5.98 -7.14 16.10
N THR A 88 6.85 -6.48 16.87
CA THR A 88 7.02 -6.75 18.31
C THR A 88 5.82 -6.20 19.10
N GLY A 89 5.05 -7.12 19.71
CA GLY A 89 3.93 -6.80 20.59
C GLY A 89 2.55 -7.05 19.96
N ASN A 90 1.49 -6.49 20.57
CA ASN A 90 0.10 -6.69 20.13
C ASN A 90 -0.32 -5.80 18.95
N ALA A 91 0.47 -4.78 18.60
CA ALA A 91 0.15 -3.83 17.55
C ALA A 91 1.36 -3.64 16.63
N TRP A 92 1.12 -3.66 15.31
CA TRP A 92 2.16 -3.41 14.32
C TRP A 92 2.45 -1.92 14.25
N LYS A 93 3.72 -1.57 14.31
CA LYS A 93 4.17 -0.18 14.17
C LYS A 93 4.88 -0.02 12.84
N LEU A 94 4.35 0.88 12.00
CA LEU A 94 4.97 1.26 10.74
C LEU A 94 5.74 2.56 10.95
N THR A 95 6.99 2.61 10.49
CA THR A 95 7.85 3.80 10.56
C THR A 95 8.55 3.94 9.22
N GLN A 96 8.33 5.07 8.54
CA GLN A 96 8.98 5.35 7.26
C GLN A 96 10.45 5.70 7.49
N VAL A 97 11.35 5.11 6.70
CA VAL A 97 12.76 5.46 6.68
C VAL A 97 12.90 6.78 5.91
N PRO A 98 13.53 7.82 6.49
CA PRO A 98 13.66 9.11 5.83
C PRO A 98 14.59 9.02 4.61
N TRP A 99 14.22 9.74 3.53
CA TRP A 99 14.97 9.73 2.28
C TRP A 99 16.42 10.20 2.42
N SER A 100 16.69 11.14 3.32
CA SER A 100 18.06 11.59 3.60
C SER A 100 18.96 10.43 4.06
N HIS A 101 18.42 9.50 4.84
CA HIS A 101 19.15 8.31 5.31
C HIS A 101 19.38 7.31 4.17
N ILE A 102 18.35 7.07 3.35
CA ILE A 102 18.44 6.21 2.17
C ILE A 102 19.49 6.75 1.20
N ALA A 103 19.46 8.05 0.91
CA ALA A 103 20.38 8.71 -0.01
C ALA A 103 21.85 8.55 0.42
N VAL A 104 22.14 8.70 1.72
CA VAL A 104 23.50 8.50 2.26
C VAL A 104 23.99 7.07 2.05
N LYS A 105 23.11 6.07 2.19
CA LYS A 105 23.46 4.66 1.96
C LYS A 105 23.54 4.27 0.49
N LEU A 106 22.99 5.08 -0.42
CA LEU A 106 23.04 4.85 -1.87
C LEU A 106 24.30 5.41 -2.56
N LEU A 107 25.05 6.30 -1.88
CA LEU A 107 26.34 6.84 -2.34
C LEU A 107 27.43 5.76 -2.37
#